data_AF-A0A147K2H3-F1
#
_entry.id   AF-A0A147K2H3-F1
#
_cell.length_a   1.000
_cell.length_b   1.000
_cell.length_c   1.000
_cell.angle_alpha   90.00
_cell.angle_beta   90.00
_cell.angle_gamma   90.00
#
_symmetry.space_group_name_H-M   'P 1'
#
loop_
_entity.id
_entity.type
_entity.pdbx_description
1 polymer ?
#
loop_
_entity_poly.entity_id
_entity_poly.type
_entity_poly.pdbx_seq_one_letter_code
_entity_poly.pdbx_strand_id
1 'polypeptide(L)'
;MLWENKILSKFYAPVFHENCIVSRGVEIKELLDVRKEAIAYFQPCVSEKGKLMADIELKDEAGKILAIDPEMLCSLLEIHRRRFSSLKCSRGLGVAKFTLKGREISVFQKGKLKIQRALDKEEILKVANSVARLFWGASLCKVCGQPAIYCASGRCGRCVERKSGQVIYVQDLPNHAVIAEAVDRLMKAFDIVSKMKDELVFSLERQKESAEGGAGAAEFESFIQRAQYLALYFVSEAPTKKDGVLGLLLIGVAREIADLRDILEKMLGAARRLSFSGRYFEANRIVEGVNLIWGVFACALDALLSGNLGAVDEIKLKNDEISREVGEIKNYLGKLDEENRDLLSELSDGIVGLQKICSSLSSLV
;
A
#
# COMPACT_ATOMS: atom_id res chain seq x y z
N MET A 1 22.36 -5.39 -5.90
CA MET A 1 22.91 -6.69 -6.34
C MET A 1 22.68 -7.87 -5.36
N LEU A 2 22.01 -7.70 -4.21
CA LEU A 2 21.86 -8.76 -3.19
C LEU A 2 20.70 -9.78 -3.46
N TRP A 3 19.96 -9.64 -4.56
CA TRP A 3 18.65 -10.31 -4.72
C TRP A 3 18.54 -11.27 -5.92
N GLU A 4 19.53 -11.27 -6.82
CA GLU A 4 19.51 -12.14 -8.00
C GLU A 4 19.65 -13.61 -7.55
N ASN A 5 18.56 -14.36 -7.61
CA ASN A 5 18.41 -15.82 -7.37
C ASN A 5 17.99 -16.31 -5.97
N LYS A 6 17.63 -15.44 -5.02
CA LYS A 6 16.92 -15.94 -3.83
C LYS A 6 15.45 -16.19 -4.17
N ILE A 7 15.11 -17.46 -4.40
CA ILE A 7 13.72 -17.89 -4.43
C ILE A 7 13.09 -17.47 -3.10
N LEU A 8 12.10 -16.58 -3.18
CA LEU A 8 11.29 -16.16 -2.04
C LEU A 8 10.60 -17.37 -1.44
N SER A 9 11.15 -17.88 -0.34
CA SER A 9 10.62 -19.04 0.36
C SER A 9 9.77 -18.63 1.57
N LYS A 10 9.95 -17.41 2.09
CA LYS A 10 9.37 -16.95 3.37
C LYS A 10 9.00 -15.48 3.31
N PHE A 11 7.94 -15.10 4.04
CA PHE A 11 7.51 -13.74 4.33
C PHE A 11 7.37 -13.54 5.82
N TYR A 12 7.66 -12.34 6.32
CA TYR A 12 7.22 -11.94 7.65
C TYR A 12 5.86 -11.24 7.54
N ALA A 13 4.88 -11.78 8.25
CA ALA A 13 3.57 -11.18 8.38
C ALA A 13 3.40 -10.63 9.81
N PRO A 14 3.22 -9.31 9.99
CA PRO A 14 2.89 -8.75 11.29
C PRO A 14 1.57 -9.31 11.82
N VAL A 15 1.49 -9.42 13.14
CA VAL A 15 0.23 -9.71 13.83
C VAL A 15 -0.50 -8.40 14.03
N PHE A 16 -1.71 -8.29 13.50
CA PHE A 16 -2.57 -7.13 13.71
C PHE A 16 -3.56 -7.38 14.85
N HIS A 17 -3.91 -6.33 15.58
CA HIS A 17 -4.90 -6.38 16.65
C HIS A 17 -6.18 -7.05 16.14
N GLU A 18 -6.80 -7.92 16.94
CA GLU A 18 -8.05 -8.61 16.59
C GLU A 18 -9.18 -7.69 16.08
N ASN A 19 -9.20 -6.42 16.50
CA ASN A 19 -10.20 -5.43 16.12
C ASN A 19 -9.80 -4.62 14.87
N CYS A 20 -8.58 -4.80 14.37
CA CYS A 20 -8.13 -4.22 13.12
C CYS A 20 -8.88 -4.84 11.96
N ILE A 21 -9.31 -4.02 11.01
CA ILE A 21 -10.01 -4.47 9.80
C ILE A 21 -9.16 -5.42 8.94
N VAL A 22 -7.82 -5.35 9.03
CA VAL A 22 -6.90 -6.27 8.34
C VAL A 22 -6.93 -7.67 8.98
N SER A 23 -7.09 -7.80 10.31
CA SER A 23 -7.29 -9.11 10.93
C SER A 23 -8.71 -9.63 10.72
N ARG A 24 -9.70 -8.74 10.84
CA ARG A 24 -11.13 -9.11 10.81
C ARG A 24 -11.62 -9.55 9.44
N GLY A 25 -11.11 -8.95 8.37
CA GLY A 25 -11.61 -9.19 7.02
C GLY A 25 -12.93 -8.48 6.71
N VAL A 26 -13.39 -8.67 5.46
CA VAL A 26 -14.70 -8.26 4.98
C VAL A 26 -15.31 -9.44 4.23
N GLU A 27 -15.73 -10.47 4.96
CA GLU A 27 -16.35 -11.67 4.38
C GLU A 27 -17.85 -11.67 4.62
N ILE A 28 -18.64 -11.77 3.54
CA ILE A 28 -20.11 -11.67 3.60
C ILE A 28 -20.73 -12.93 4.20
N LYS A 29 -20.11 -14.11 4.05
CA LYS A 29 -20.61 -15.35 4.67
C LYS A 29 -20.69 -15.22 6.19
N GLU A 30 -19.62 -14.73 6.82
CA GLU A 30 -19.60 -14.48 8.26
C GLU A 30 -20.67 -13.46 8.68
N LEU A 31 -21.00 -12.48 7.82
CA LEU A 31 -22.07 -11.52 8.09
C LEU A 31 -23.47 -12.14 8.03
N LEU A 32 -23.66 -13.15 7.18
CA LEU A 32 -24.93 -13.84 7.01
C LEU A 32 -25.21 -14.84 8.12
N ASP A 33 -24.18 -15.53 8.61
CA ASP A 33 -24.31 -16.46 9.72
C ASP A 33 -24.76 -15.74 11.00
N VAL A 34 -24.38 -14.47 11.15
CA VAL A 34 -24.82 -13.61 12.24
C VAL A 34 -26.21 -13.01 11.98
N ARG A 35 -26.60 -12.75 10.71
CA ARG A 35 -27.85 -12.05 10.36
C ARG A 35 -28.48 -12.54 9.05
N LYS A 36 -29.55 -13.34 9.16
CA LYS A 36 -30.36 -13.82 8.02
C LYS A 36 -30.99 -12.71 7.16
N GLU A 37 -31.09 -11.48 7.67
CA GLU A 37 -31.79 -10.33 7.04
C GLU A 37 -30.87 -9.38 6.24
N ALA A 38 -29.57 -9.67 6.12
CA ALA A 38 -28.60 -8.74 5.52
C ALA A 38 -28.67 -8.63 3.99
N ILE A 39 -29.44 -9.51 3.32
CA ILE A 39 -29.58 -9.54 1.85
C ILE A 39 -31.04 -9.48 1.46
N ALA A 40 -31.42 -8.42 0.75
CA ALA A 40 -32.71 -8.33 0.09
C ALA A 40 -32.57 -8.80 -1.36
N TYR A 41 -33.30 -9.87 -1.71
CA TYR A 41 -33.35 -10.39 -3.07
C TYR A 41 -34.57 -9.84 -3.81
N PHE A 42 -34.36 -9.41 -5.06
CA PHE A 42 -35.41 -8.89 -5.92
C PHE A 42 -35.37 -9.60 -7.28
N GLN A 43 -36.55 -9.90 -7.80
CA GLN A 43 -36.70 -10.33 -9.19
C GLN A 43 -36.86 -9.06 -10.06
N PRO A 44 -36.00 -8.85 -11.06
CA PRO A 44 -36.08 -7.68 -11.93
C PRO A 44 -37.30 -7.76 -12.86
N CYS A 45 -37.59 -6.65 -13.55
CA CYS A 45 -38.69 -6.52 -14.51
C CYS A 45 -38.64 -7.60 -15.60
N VAL A 46 -39.76 -7.77 -16.33
CA VAL A 46 -39.99 -8.81 -17.36
C VAL A 46 -38.83 -8.97 -18.36
N SER A 47 -38.12 -7.89 -18.69
CA SER A 47 -36.95 -7.87 -19.59
C SER A 47 -35.71 -8.62 -19.08
N GLU A 48 -35.61 -8.91 -17.78
CA GLU A 48 -34.50 -9.64 -17.16
C GLU A 48 -34.98 -10.94 -16.47
N LYS A 49 -36.00 -11.60 -17.06
CA LYS A 49 -36.60 -12.82 -16.52
C LYS A 49 -35.53 -13.89 -16.23
N GLY A 50 -35.58 -14.44 -15.02
CA GLY A 50 -34.65 -15.48 -14.56
C GLY A 50 -33.33 -14.96 -13.98
N LYS A 51 -33.17 -13.63 -13.83
CA LYS A 51 -32.07 -13.03 -13.07
C LYS A 51 -32.51 -12.63 -11.67
N LEU A 52 -31.53 -12.43 -10.79
CA LEU A 52 -31.69 -11.93 -9.44
C LEU A 52 -30.90 -10.63 -9.25
N MET A 53 -31.47 -9.73 -8.46
CA MET A 53 -30.79 -8.59 -7.87
C MET A 53 -30.65 -8.82 -6.36
N ALA A 54 -29.52 -8.41 -5.78
CA ALA A 54 -29.31 -8.36 -4.35
C ALA A 54 -28.92 -6.96 -3.90
N ASP A 55 -29.48 -6.54 -2.77
CA ASP A 55 -29.02 -5.40 -2.00
C ASP A 55 -28.47 -5.90 -0.66
N ILE A 56 -27.19 -5.60 -0.40
CA ILE A 56 -26.42 -6.17 0.71
C ILE A 56 -25.89 -5.03 1.57
N GLU A 57 -26.17 -5.09 2.87
CA GLU A 57 -25.58 -4.16 3.85
C GLU A 57 -24.40 -4.82 4.57
N LEU A 58 -23.20 -4.29 4.35
CA LEU A 58 -21.99 -4.72 5.04
C LEU A 58 -21.99 -4.10 6.43
N LYS A 59 -22.33 -4.93 7.41
CA LYS A 59 -22.26 -4.60 8.83
C LYS A 59 -21.10 -5.36 9.44
N ASP A 60 -20.55 -4.86 10.53
CA ASP A 60 -19.63 -5.64 11.36
C ASP A 60 -20.40 -6.55 12.35
N GLU A 61 -19.68 -7.31 13.18
CA GLU A 61 -20.27 -8.18 14.21
C GLU A 61 -21.17 -7.41 15.20
N ALA A 62 -20.83 -6.15 15.51
CA ALA A 62 -21.64 -5.29 16.37
C ALA A 62 -22.86 -4.71 15.63
N GLY A 63 -23.02 -4.99 14.34
CA GLY A 63 -24.11 -4.51 13.51
C GLY A 63 -23.95 -3.11 12.97
N LYS A 64 -22.80 -2.47 13.21
CA LYS A 64 -22.53 -1.13 12.70
C LYS A 64 -22.12 -1.25 11.23
N ILE A 65 -22.58 -0.30 10.43
CA ILE A 65 -22.27 -0.26 8.99
C ILE A 65 -20.76 -0.07 8.80
N LEU A 66 -20.18 -0.89 7.93
CA LEU A 66 -18.78 -0.78 7.53
C LEU A 66 -18.60 0.42 6.60
N ALA A 67 -17.95 1.47 7.11
CA ALA A 67 -17.63 2.64 6.31
C ALA A 67 -16.46 2.36 5.35
N ILE A 68 -16.53 2.91 4.14
CA ILE A 68 -15.52 2.75 3.08
C ILE A 68 -15.00 4.13 2.68
N ASP A 69 -13.69 4.27 2.58
CA ASP A 69 -13.07 5.50 2.06
C ASP A 69 -13.25 5.60 0.53
N PRO A 70 -13.93 6.64 0.00
CA PRO A 70 -14.23 6.74 -1.43
C PRO A 70 -13.00 6.91 -2.31
N GLU A 71 -11.99 7.63 -1.85
CA GLU A 71 -10.77 7.86 -2.61
C GLU A 71 -9.99 6.56 -2.77
N MET A 72 -9.85 5.84 -1.66
CA MET A 72 -9.21 4.54 -1.63
C MET A 72 -9.97 3.49 -2.43
N LEU A 73 -11.31 3.49 -2.35
CA LEU A 73 -12.16 2.61 -3.15
C LEU A 73 -11.91 2.83 -4.64
N CYS A 74 -11.93 4.08 -5.11
CA CYS A 74 -11.67 4.37 -6.51
C CYS A 74 -10.26 3.94 -6.93
N SER A 75 -9.25 4.22 -6.10
CA SER A 75 -7.86 3.84 -6.40
C SER A 75 -7.70 2.32 -6.53
N LEU A 76 -8.29 1.52 -5.62
CA LEU A 76 -8.24 0.06 -5.67
C LEU A 76 -8.97 -0.50 -6.90
N LEU A 77 -10.13 0.07 -7.26
CA LEU A 77 -10.86 -0.37 -8.45
C LEU A 77 -10.12 -0.03 -9.75
N GLU A 78 -9.43 1.11 -9.82
CA GLU A 78 -8.64 1.46 -11.01
C GLU A 78 -7.45 0.50 -11.23
N ILE A 79 -6.83 -0.03 -10.16
CA ILE A 79 -5.82 -1.09 -10.28
C ILE A 79 -6.39 -2.32 -11.03
N HIS A 80 -7.66 -2.67 -10.79
CA HIS A 80 -8.37 -3.78 -11.44
C HIS A 80 -9.18 -3.37 -12.68
N ARG A 81 -9.00 -2.14 -13.21
CA ARG A 81 -9.81 -1.60 -14.32
C ARG A 81 -9.96 -2.58 -15.50
N ARG A 82 -8.89 -3.29 -15.85
CA ARG A 82 -8.85 -4.26 -16.97
C ARG A 82 -9.81 -5.45 -16.79
N ARG A 83 -10.26 -5.77 -15.57
CA ARG A 83 -11.25 -6.82 -15.29
C ARG A 83 -12.69 -6.35 -15.44
N PHE A 84 -12.91 -5.04 -15.59
CA PHE A 84 -14.24 -4.45 -15.69
C PHE A 84 -14.53 -4.03 -17.13
N SER A 85 -15.73 -4.36 -17.62
CA SER A 85 -16.16 -3.83 -18.93
C SER A 85 -16.60 -2.36 -18.84
N SER A 86 -16.95 -1.90 -17.65
CA SER A 86 -17.15 -0.48 -17.33
C SER A 86 -16.77 -0.22 -15.88
N LEU A 87 -16.19 0.95 -15.60
CA LEU A 87 -15.91 1.45 -14.25
C LEU A 87 -16.22 2.95 -14.23
N LYS A 88 -17.10 3.35 -13.31
CA LYS A 88 -17.40 4.73 -12.96
C LYS A 88 -17.25 4.88 -11.46
N CYS A 89 -16.37 5.75 -11.00
CA CYS A 89 -16.16 6.00 -9.58
C CYS A 89 -16.31 7.49 -9.28
N SER A 90 -17.12 7.83 -8.28
CA SER A 90 -17.33 9.20 -7.83
C SER A 90 -16.95 9.32 -6.35
N ARG A 91 -15.85 10.03 -6.09
CA ARG A 91 -15.36 10.30 -4.74
C ARG A 91 -16.36 11.14 -3.94
N GLY A 92 -16.91 12.19 -4.56
CA GLY A 92 -17.85 13.11 -3.91
C GLY A 92 -19.21 12.49 -3.57
N LEU A 93 -19.71 11.57 -4.40
CA LEU A 93 -20.94 10.83 -4.11
C LEU A 93 -20.71 9.59 -3.23
N GLY A 94 -19.46 9.20 -3.00
CA GLY A 94 -19.12 7.98 -2.29
C GLY A 94 -19.68 6.72 -2.97
N VAL A 95 -19.66 6.66 -4.31
CA VAL A 95 -20.20 5.52 -5.06
C VAL A 95 -19.27 5.08 -6.18
N ALA A 96 -19.09 3.77 -6.30
CA ALA A 96 -18.44 3.14 -7.44
C ALA A 96 -19.43 2.20 -8.13
N LYS A 97 -19.52 2.28 -9.45
CA LYS A 97 -20.35 1.42 -10.30
C LYS A 97 -19.47 0.78 -11.36
N PHE A 98 -19.50 -0.55 -11.45
CA PHE A 98 -18.72 -1.28 -12.44
C PHE A 98 -19.42 -2.55 -12.89
N THR A 99 -18.98 -3.08 -14.03
CA THR A 99 -19.49 -4.34 -14.57
C THR A 99 -18.41 -5.41 -14.53
N LEU A 100 -18.61 -6.44 -13.72
CA LEU A 100 -17.69 -7.58 -13.59
C LEU A 100 -18.34 -8.83 -14.18
N LYS A 101 -17.71 -9.41 -15.20
CA LYS A 101 -18.23 -10.60 -15.91
C LYS A 101 -19.68 -10.40 -16.39
N GLY A 102 -20.12 -9.19 -16.74
CA GLY A 102 -21.51 -8.91 -17.16
C GLY A 102 -22.53 -8.67 -16.04
N ARG A 103 -22.09 -8.67 -14.78
CA ARG A 103 -22.91 -8.34 -13.60
C ARG A 103 -22.67 -6.87 -13.24
N GLU A 104 -23.74 -6.11 -13.10
CA GLU A 104 -23.63 -4.70 -12.68
C GLU A 104 -23.55 -4.63 -11.16
N ILE A 105 -22.49 -4.01 -10.66
CA ILE A 105 -22.15 -3.92 -9.25
C ILE A 105 -22.06 -2.45 -8.87
N SER A 106 -22.67 -2.07 -7.75
CA SER A 106 -22.51 -0.75 -7.14
C SER A 106 -22.07 -0.88 -5.69
N VAL A 107 -20.98 -0.21 -5.33
CA VAL A 107 -20.42 -0.13 -3.98
C VAL A 107 -20.61 1.30 -3.47
N PHE A 108 -21.18 1.45 -2.28
CA PHE A 108 -21.41 2.75 -1.66
C PHE A 108 -20.56 2.90 -0.40
N GLN A 109 -20.14 4.14 -0.12
CA GLN A 109 -19.35 4.53 1.07
C GLN A 109 -19.93 4.03 2.40
N LYS A 110 -21.27 3.94 2.49
CA LYS A 110 -21.99 3.43 3.65
C LYS A 110 -22.08 1.90 3.67
N GLY A 111 -21.06 1.20 3.18
CA GLY A 111 -21.01 -0.26 3.22
C GLY A 111 -22.14 -0.97 2.48
N LYS A 112 -22.81 -0.30 1.54
CA LYS A 112 -23.91 -0.91 0.77
C LYS A 112 -23.35 -1.49 -0.52
N LEU A 113 -23.78 -2.68 -0.88
CA LEU A 113 -23.36 -3.40 -2.08
C LEU A 113 -24.59 -3.86 -2.85
N LYS A 114 -24.76 -3.38 -4.07
CA LYS A 114 -25.81 -3.83 -4.98
C LYS A 114 -25.23 -4.68 -6.09
N ILE A 115 -25.84 -5.84 -6.33
CA ILE A 115 -25.46 -6.76 -7.40
C ILE A 115 -26.69 -7.00 -8.25
N GLN A 116 -26.59 -6.77 -9.55
CA GLN A 116 -27.65 -7.02 -10.51
C GLN A 116 -27.23 -8.11 -11.50
N ARG A 117 -28.24 -8.76 -12.10
CA ARG A 117 -28.09 -9.75 -13.17
C ARG A 117 -27.38 -11.05 -12.77
N ALA A 118 -27.47 -11.45 -11.51
CA ALA A 118 -27.00 -12.77 -11.07
C ALA A 118 -28.01 -13.87 -11.48
N LEU A 119 -27.55 -15.10 -11.62
CA LEU A 119 -28.36 -16.27 -11.96
C LEU A 119 -29.11 -16.81 -10.74
N ASP A 120 -28.40 -16.92 -9.62
CA ASP A 120 -28.92 -17.52 -8.39
C ASP A 120 -28.28 -16.89 -7.14
N LYS A 121 -28.71 -17.36 -5.96
CA LYS A 121 -28.21 -16.86 -4.68
C LYS A 121 -26.75 -17.24 -4.42
N GLU A 122 -26.31 -18.41 -4.89
CA GLU A 122 -24.94 -18.87 -4.67
C GLU A 122 -23.95 -17.98 -5.44
N GLU A 123 -24.30 -17.64 -6.68
CA GLU A 123 -23.55 -16.69 -7.49
C GLU A 123 -23.48 -15.32 -6.82
N ILE A 124 -24.59 -14.80 -6.30
CA ILE A 124 -24.60 -13.52 -5.56
C ILE A 124 -23.58 -13.58 -4.43
N LEU A 125 -23.58 -14.65 -3.62
CA LEU A 125 -22.63 -14.78 -2.52
C LEU A 125 -21.18 -14.88 -2.98
N LYS A 126 -20.90 -15.63 -4.06
CA LYS A 126 -19.55 -15.71 -4.65
C LYS A 126 -19.06 -14.35 -5.14
N VAL A 127 -19.89 -13.66 -5.94
CA VAL A 127 -19.56 -12.33 -6.47
C VAL A 127 -19.38 -11.32 -5.34
N ALA A 128 -20.30 -11.33 -4.36
CA ALA A 128 -20.26 -10.39 -3.26
C ALA A 128 -18.99 -10.56 -2.41
N ASN A 129 -18.58 -11.80 -2.09
CA ASN A 129 -17.34 -12.05 -1.33
C ASN A 129 -16.09 -11.59 -2.11
N SER A 130 -16.02 -11.90 -3.41
CA SER A 130 -14.91 -11.47 -4.26
C SER A 130 -14.83 -9.95 -4.35
N VAL A 131 -15.97 -9.28 -4.53
CA VAL A 131 -16.07 -7.82 -4.58
C VAL A 131 -15.74 -7.17 -3.23
N ALA A 132 -16.21 -7.75 -2.12
CA ALA A 132 -15.91 -7.26 -0.79
C ALA A 132 -14.41 -7.27 -0.48
N ARG A 133 -13.72 -8.34 -0.90
CA ARG A 133 -12.26 -8.45 -0.80
C ARG A 133 -11.53 -7.46 -1.71
N LEU A 134 -12.08 -7.14 -2.90
CA LEU A 134 -11.49 -6.13 -3.79
C LEU A 134 -11.43 -4.73 -3.17
N PHE A 135 -12.43 -4.33 -2.39
CA PHE A 135 -12.42 -3.03 -1.71
C PHE A 135 -12.03 -3.10 -0.23
N TRP A 136 -11.59 -4.26 0.26
CA TRP A 136 -11.20 -4.44 1.66
C TRP A 136 -10.14 -3.41 2.08
N GLY A 137 -9.16 -3.13 1.22
CA GLY A 137 -8.15 -2.09 1.44
C GLY A 137 -8.73 -0.68 1.71
N ALA A 138 -9.94 -0.39 1.24
CA ALA A 138 -10.64 0.88 1.42
C ALA A 138 -11.58 0.91 2.64
N SER A 139 -11.83 -0.22 3.30
CA SER A 139 -12.67 -0.25 4.49
C SER A 139 -11.99 0.45 5.67
N LEU A 140 -12.74 1.30 6.38
CA LEU A 140 -12.20 2.07 7.52
C LEU A 140 -12.03 1.18 8.75
N CYS A 141 -10.83 1.20 9.30
CA CYS A 141 -10.49 0.48 10.52
C CYS A 141 -11.12 1.15 11.75
N LYS A 142 -11.75 0.37 12.63
CA LYS A 142 -12.32 0.90 13.88
C LYS A 142 -11.27 1.34 14.90
N VAL A 143 -10.09 0.71 14.87
CA VAL A 143 -9.00 0.99 15.83
C VAL A 143 -8.37 2.35 15.53
N CYS A 144 -8.03 2.61 14.27
CA CYS A 144 -7.30 3.83 13.89
C CYS A 144 -8.12 4.84 13.07
N GLY A 145 -9.31 4.47 12.57
CA GLY A 145 -10.13 5.33 11.71
C GLY A 145 -9.60 5.47 10.27
N GLN A 146 -8.50 4.80 9.91
CA GLN A 146 -7.88 4.87 8.60
C GLN A 146 -8.27 3.67 7.72
N PRO A 147 -8.18 3.79 6.37
CA PRO A 147 -8.37 2.67 5.46
C PRO A 147 -7.47 1.47 5.79
N ALA A 148 -7.98 0.25 5.60
CA ALA A 148 -7.28 -1.00 5.90
C ALA A 148 -5.87 -1.06 5.29
N ILE A 149 -5.68 -0.49 4.11
CA ILE A 149 -4.38 -0.48 3.44
C ILE A 149 -3.31 0.33 4.18
N TYR A 150 -3.69 1.38 4.92
CA TYR A 150 -2.76 2.13 5.77
C TYR A 150 -2.46 1.40 7.08
N CYS A 151 -3.33 0.50 7.51
CA CYS A 151 -2.99 -0.45 8.55
C CYS A 151 -1.97 -1.46 8.02
N ALA A 152 -2.23 -2.02 6.83
CA ALA A 152 -1.36 -3.01 6.20
C ALA A 152 0.01 -2.46 5.82
N SER A 153 0.14 -1.16 5.55
CA SER A 153 1.43 -0.50 5.30
C SER A 153 2.14 0.02 6.56
N GLY A 154 1.51 -0.13 7.73
CA GLY A 154 2.06 0.33 9.01
C GLY A 154 1.91 1.84 9.27
N ARG A 155 1.45 2.62 8.27
CA ARG A 155 1.22 4.08 8.39
C ARG A 155 0.37 4.50 9.57
N CYS A 156 -0.56 3.65 10.02
CA CYS A 156 -1.45 4.01 11.11
C CYS A 156 -0.79 3.93 12.51
N GLY A 157 0.34 3.21 12.63
CA GLY A 157 1.12 3.04 13.88
C GLY A 157 0.40 2.40 15.07
N ARG A 158 -0.88 2.01 14.93
CA ARG A 158 -1.76 1.59 16.03
C ARG A 158 -2.33 0.19 15.90
N CYS A 159 -2.31 -0.39 14.69
CA CYS A 159 -2.99 -1.66 14.42
C CYS A 159 -2.09 -2.89 14.51
N VAL A 160 -0.78 -2.73 14.48
CA VAL A 160 0.18 -3.83 14.62
C VAL A 160 0.38 -4.11 16.10
N GLU A 161 0.27 -5.38 16.51
CA GLU A 161 0.57 -5.79 17.88
C GLU A 161 2.09 -5.81 18.10
N ARG A 162 2.55 -5.48 19.31
CA ARG A 162 3.99 -5.56 19.67
C ARG A 162 4.52 -7.00 19.80
N LYS A 163 3.70 -8.01 19.50
CA LYS A 163 4.13 -9.42 19.52
C LYS A 163 4.98 -9.71 18.28
N SER A 164 5.85 -10.71 18.37
CA SER A 164 6.57 -11.22 17.20
C SER A 164 5.58 -11.62 16.11
N GLY A 165 5.77 -11.11 14.90
CA GLY A 165 5.04 -11.54 13.73
C GLY A 165 5.29 -13.01 13.39
N GLN A 166 4.61 -13.51 12.37
CA GLN A 166 4.71 -14.90 11.94
C GLN A 166 5.45 -14.99 10.61
N VAL A 167 6.29 -16.02 10.48
CA VAL A 167 6.92 -16.34 9.20
C VAL A 167 5.99 -17.25 8.41
N ILE A 168 5.60 -16.81 7.22
CA ILE A 168 4.73 -17.54 6.28
C ILE A 168 5.59 -18.08 5.15
N TYR A 169 5.48 -19.38 4.85
CA TYR A 169 6.17 -19.95 3.69
C TYR A 169 5.35 -19.70 2.43
N VAL A 170 6.00 -19.18 1.39
CA VAL A 170 5.33 -18.80 0.13
C VAL A 170 4.66 -20.00 -0.51
N GLN A 171 5.34 -21.14 -0.53
CA GLN A 171 4.85 -22.39 -1.11
C GLN A 171 3.58 -22.94 -0.44
N ASP A 172 3.32 -22.56 0.81
CA ASP A 172 2.13 -22.98 1.56
C ASP A 172 0.91 -22.12 1.22
N LEU A 173 1.11 -21.01 0.48
CA LEU A 173 0.03 -20.11 0.09
C LEU A 173 -0.70 -20.61 -1.16
N PRO A 174 -2.02 -20.39 -1.22
CA PRO A 174 -2.78 -20.58 -2.45
C PRO A 174 -2.24 -19.64 -3.53
N ASN A 175 -2.17 -20.07 -4.79
CA ASN A 175 -1.67 -19.22 -5.88
C ASN A 175 -0.30 -18.57 -5.60
N HIS A 176 0.61 -19.25 -4.88
CA HIS A 176 1.90 -18.70 -4.47
C HIS A 176 2.73 -18.07 -5.60
N ALA A 177 2.60 -18.58 -6.83
CA ALA A 177 3.23 -18.00 -8.03
C ALA A 177 2.83 -16.53 -8.27
N VAL A 178 1.58 -16.15 -7.99
CA VAL A 178 1.07 -14.77 -8.11
C VAL A 178 1.76 -13.87 -7.09
N ILE A 179 1.92 -14.34 -5.85
CA ILE A 179 2.61 -13.62 -4.78
C ILE A 179 4.10 -13.46 -5.10
N ALA A 180 4.74 -14.55 -5.54
CA ALA A 180 6.15 -14.52 -5.94
C ALA A 180 6.39 -13.52 -7.08
N GLU A 181 5.52 -13.51 -8.11
CA GLU A 181 5.59 -12.51 -9.19
C GLU A 181 5.36 -11.10 -8.65
N ALA A 182 4.36 -10.88 -7.77
CA ALA A 182 4.09 -9.56 -7.20
C ALA A 182 5.34 -9.00 -6.48
N VAL A 183 6.04 -9.85 -5.73
CA VAL A 183 7.20 -9.44 -4.95
C VAL A 183 8.43 -9.23 -5.83
N ASP A 184 8.66 -10.07 -6.85
CA ASP A 184 9.67 -9.81 -7.88
C ASP A 184 9.49 -8.42 -8.51
N ARG A 185 8.25 -8.04 -8.83
CA ARG A 185 7.96 -6.70 -9.36
C ARG A 185 8.24 -5.60 -8.35
N LEU A 186 7.90 -5.79 -7.07
CA LEU A 186 8.23 -4.82 -6.02
C LEU A 186 9.73 -4.62 -5.86
N MET A 187 10.50 -5.71 -5.89
CA MET A 187 11.97 -5.65 -5.78
C MET A 187 12.58 -4.90 -6.96
N LYS A 188 12.11 -5.16 -8.19
CA LYS A 188 12.55 -4.42 -9.38
C LYS A 188 12.20 -2.93 -9.29
N ALA A 189 11.02 -2.58 -8.79
CA ALA A 189 10.66 -1.19 -8.54
C ALA A 189 11.59 -0.56 -7.48
N PHE A 190 11.86 -1.28 -6.38
CA PHE A 190 12.77 -0.81 -5.34
C PHE A 190 14.22 -0.64 -5.82
N ASP A 191 14.71 -1.49 -6.71
CA ASP A 191 16.04 -1.35 -7.33
C ASP A 191 16.15 -0.04 -8.15
N ILE A 192 15.07 0.37 -8.84
CA ILE A 192 15.03 1.66 -9.54
C ILE A 192 15.10 2.82 -8.54
N VAL A 193 14.32 2.76 -7.45
CA VAL A 193 14.33 3.80 -6.40
C VAL A 193 15.68 3.86 -5.69
N SER A 194 16.36 2.71 -5.52
CA SER A 194 17.72 2.63 -4.98
C SER A 194 18.71 3.43 -5.83
N LYS A 195 18.64 3.28 -7.16
CA LYS A 195 19.48 4.05 -8.09
C LYS A 195 19.19 5.56 -8.01
N MET A 196 17.92 5.94 -7.84
CA MET A 196 17.55 7.35 -7.62
C MET A 196 18.13 7.91 -6.33
N LYS A 197 18.16 7.12 -5.26
CA LYS A 197 18.81 7.51 -4.00
C LYS A 197 20.32 7.69 -4.18
N ASP A 198 20.97 6.82 -4.95
CA ASP A 198 22.40 6.97 -5.25
C ASP A 198 22.68 8.20 -6.12
N GLU A 199 21.80 8.51 -7.08
CA GLU A 199 21.87 9.74 -7.88
C GLU A 199 21.65 11.00 -7.03
N LEU A 200 20.73 10.97 -6.08
CA LEU A 200 20.52 12.06 -5.12
C LEU A 200 21.78 12.31 -4.29
N VAL A 201 22.37 11.24 -3.72
CA VAL A 201 23.62 11.34 -2.95
C VAL A 201 24.74 11.90 -3.83
N PHE A 202 24.90 11.38 -5.04
CA PHE A 202 25.89 11.89 -5.99
C PHE A 202 25.70 13.38 -6.31
N SER A 203 24.45 13.81 -6.53
CA SER A 203 24.12 15.21 -6.84
C SER A 203 24.40 16.15 -5.66
N LEU A 204 24.27 15.66 -4.43
CA LEU A 204 24.60 16.39 -3.21
C LEU A 204 26.12 16.48 -2.99
N GLU A 205 26.89 15.44 -3.33
CA GLU A 205 28.34 15.38 -3.13
C GLU A 205 29.14 16.07 -4.24
N ARG A 206 28.79 15.86 -5.50
CA ARG A 206 29.53 16.35 -6.68
C ARG A 206 28.67 17.37 -7.41
N GLN A 207 28.95 18.65 -7.16
CA GLN A 207 28.36 19.80 -7.85
C GLN A 207 28.81 19.91 -9.34
N LYS A 208 28.82 18.82 -10.11
CA LYS A 208 29.19 18.82 -11.54
C LYS A 208 28.11 18.18 -12.41
N GLU A 209 28.08 18.65 -13.66
CA GLU A 209 27.02 18.45 -14.65
C GLU A 209 26.56 16.99 -14.82
N SER A 210 25.25 16.86 -14.59
CA SER A 210 24.26 15.83 -14.89
C SER A 210 24.70 14.55 -15.62
N ALA A 211 24.42 13.42 -14.97
CA ALA A 211 24.00 12.22 -15.66
C ALA A 211 22.60 12.46 -16.29
N GLU A 212 22.30 11.85 -17.43
CA GLU A 212 20.97 11.84 -18.05
C GLU A 212 19.99 11.04 -17.16
N GLY A 213 19.48 11.67 -16.10
CA GLY A 213 18.56 11.08 -15.13
C GLY A 213 17.11 11.15 -15.59
N GLY A 214 16.66 10.08 -16.23
CA GLY A 214 15.26 9.88 -16.64
C GLY A 214 14.93 8.44 -17.09
N ALA A 215 15.94 7.59 -17.24
CA ALA A 215 15.74 6.18 -17.59
C ALA A 215 15.21 5.39 -16.38
N GLY A 216 13.91 5.08 -16.40
CA GLY A 216 13.31 4.16 -15.43
C GLY A 216 11.91 4.51 -14.95
N ALA A 217 11.41 5.74 -15.17
CA ALA A 217 10.09 6.15 -14.66
C ALA A 217 8.95 5.27 -15.21
N ALA A 218 8.94 5.00 -16.53
CA ALA A 218 7.94 4.15 -17.15
C ALA A 218 8.03 2.68 -16.69
N GLU A 219 9.25 2.17 -16.49
CA GLU A 219 9.48 0.81 -15.97
C GLU A 219 9.02 0.69 -14.52
N PHE A 220 9.34 1.68 -13.69
CA PHE A 220 8.90 1.78 -12.31
C PHE A 220 7.38 1.73 -12.21
N GLU A 221 6.68 2.58 -12.97
CA GLU A 221 5.21 2.61 -13.01
C GLU A 221 4.64 1.25 -13.43
N SER A 222 5.25 0.62 -14.44
CA SER A 222 4.86 -0.72 -14.88
C SER A 222 5.00 -1.76 -13.77
N PHE A 223 6.12 -1.75 -13.05
CA PHE A 223 6.38 -2.70 -11.97
C PHE A 223 5.46 -2.49 -10.76
N ILE A 224 5.28 -1.25 -10.30
CA ILE A 224 4.36 -0.94 -9.19
C ILE A 224 2.92 -1.28 -9.54
N GLN A 225 2.43 -0.88 -10.71
CA GLN A 225 1.06 -1.19 -11.13
C GLN A 225 0.84 -2.69 -11.26
N ARG A 226 1.82 -3.43 -11.79
CA ARG A 226 1.74 -4.89 -11.91
C ARG A 226 1.77 -5.57 -10.54
N ALA A 227 2.64 -5.14 -9.63
CA ALA A 227 2.71 -5.66 -8.27
C ALA A 227 1.38 -5.45 -7.52
N GLN A 228 0.84 -4.23 -7.56
CA GLN A 228 -0.44 -3.89 -6.94
C GLN A 228 -1.59 -4.71 -7.55
N TYR A 229 -1.62 -4.88 -8.87
CA TYR A 229 -2.62 -5.70 -9.54
C TYR A 229 -2.59 -7.16 -9.07
N LEU A 230 -1.41 -7.77 -9.06
CA LEU A 230 -1.22 -9.17 -8.65
C LEU A 230 -1.56 -9.37 -7.17
N ALA A 231 -1.10 -8.46 -6.30
CA ALA A 231 -1.41 -8.50 -4.89
C ALA A 231 -2.93 -8.37 -4.64
N LEU A 232 -3.60 -7.41 -5.29
CA LEU A 232 -5.05 -7.23 -5.17
C LEU A 232 -5.84 -8.39 -5.79
N TYR A 233 -5.34 -8.97 -6.88
CA TYR A 233 -5.92 -10.17 -7.47
C TYR A 233 -5.85 -11.33 -6.47
N PHE A 234 -4.69 -11.53 -5.85
CA PHE A 234 -4.53 -12.52 -4.78
C PHE A 234 -5.48 -12.27 -3.60
N VAL A 235 -5.64 -11.03 -3.11
CA VAL A 235 -6.64 -10.71 -2.07
C VAL A 235 -8.04 -11.14 -2.48
N SER A 236 -8.43 -10.88 -3.73
CA SER A 236 -9.78 -11.17 -4.22
C SER A 236 -10.09 -12.66 -4.38
N GLU A 237 -9.07 -13.48 -4.66
CA GLU A 237 -9.18 -14.92 -4.90
C GLU A 237 -8.71 -15.76 -3.69
N ALA A 238 -8.22 -15.12 -2.62
CA ALA A 238 -7.74 -15.78 -1.42
C ALA A 238 -8.83 -16.70 -0.82
N PRO A 239 -8.54 -17.96 -0.46
CA PRO A 239 -9.53 -18.86 0.15
C PRO A 239 -10.06 -18.30 1.47
N THR A 240 -9.16 -17.82 2.32
CA THR A 240 -9.47 -17.24 3.63
C THR A 240 -9.03 -15.79 3.73
N LYS A 241 -9.67 -15.03 4.64
CA LYS A 241 -9.20 -13.68 5.01
C LYS A 241 -7.74 -13.65 5.49
N LYS A 242 -7.28 -14.69 6.19
CA LYS A 242 -5.89 -14.78 6.67
C LYS A 242 -4.90 -14.78 5.51
N ASP A 243 -5.20 -15.53 4.45
CA ASP A 243 -4.37 -15.56 3.24
C ASP A 243 -4.39 -14.18 2.58
N GLY A 244 -5.57 -13.55 2.47
CA GLY A 244 -5.73 -12.24 1.86
C GLY A 244 -4.97 -11.09 2.57
N VAL A 245 -4.61 -11.23 3.85
CA VAL A 245 -3.80 -10.23 4.57
C VAL A 245 -2.48 -9.96 3.86
N LEU A 246 -1.81 -11.01 3.38
CA LEU A 246 -0.52 -10.83 2.70
C LEU A 246 -0.66 -9.99 1.43
N GLY A 247 -1.72 -10.19 0.66
CA GLY A 247 -2.00 -9.35 -0.50
C GLY A 247 -2.18 -7.89 -0.10
N LEU A 248 -2.89 -7.60 0.99
CA LEU A 248 -3.02 -6.22 1.48
C LEU A 248 -1.68 -5.62 1.94
N LEU A 249 -0.84 -6.40 2.63
CA LEU A 249 0.50 -5.99 3.04
C LEU A 249 1.32 -5.57 1.81
N LEU A 250 1.32 -6.40 0.76
CA LEU A 250 2.07 -6.11 -0.47
C LEU A 250 1.56 -4.87 -1.20
N ILE A 251 0.25 -4.61 -1.24
CA ILE A 251 -0.27 -3.35 -1.81
C ILE A 251 0.17 -2.16 -0.94
N GLY A 252 0.18 -2.33 0.38
CA GLY A 252 0.69 -1.34 1.32
C GLY A 252 2.17 -1.00 1.06
N VAL A 253 3.03 -2.02 0.98
CA VAL A 253 4.46 -1.88 0.66
C VAL A 253 4.66 -1.24 -0.72
N ALA A 254 3.88 -1.64 -1.73
CA ALA A 254 3.94 -1.03 -3.06
C ALA A 254 3.72 0.48 -3.02
N ARG A 255 2.82 0.95 -2.15
CA ARG A 255 2.58 2.38 -1.95
C ARG A 255 3.70 3.07 -1.19
N GLU A 256 4.28 2.44 -0.19
CA GLU A 256 5.46 3.01 0.48
C GLU A 256 6.61 3.21 -0.51
N ILE A 257 6.83 2.26 -1.43
CA ILE A 257 7.84 2.39 -2.49
C ILE A 257 7.47 3.49 -3.50
N ALA A 258 6.19 3.63 -3.88
CA ALA A 258 5.72 4.72 -4.74
C ALA A 258 5.94 6.10 -4.11
N ASP A 259 5.52 6.28 -2.86
CA ASP A 259 5.70 7.54 -2.15
C ASP A 259 7.19 7.86 -1.92
N LEU A 260 8.03 6.83 -1.71
CA LEU A 260 9.47 6.97 -1.59
C LEU A 260 10.10 7.52 -2.88
N ARG A 261 9.67 7.01 -4.05
CA ARG A 261 10.08 7.56 -5.35
C ARG A 261 9.69 9.03 -5.47
N ASP A 262 8.44 9.38 -5.18
CA ASP A 262 7.94 10.75 -5.34
C ASP A 262 8.72 11.74 -4.45
N ILE A 263 9.09 11.32 -3.24
CA ILE A 263 9.93 12.11 -2.34
C ILE A 263 11.33 12.29 -2.93
N LEU A 264 11.98 11.22 -3.39
CA LEU A 264 13.32 11.29 -3.96
C LEU A 264 13.35 12.13 -5.24
N GLU A 265 12.31 12.05 -6.08
CA GLU A 265 12.20 12.86 -7.30
C GLU A 265 12.16 14.36 -6.98
N LYS A 266 11.39 14.75 -5.95
CA LYS A 266 11.37 16.14 -5.44
C LYS A 266 12.72 16.56 -4.88
N MET A 267 13.32 15.74 -4.02
CA MET A 267 14.63 16.03 -3.42
C MET A 267 15.73 16.16 -4.49
N LEU A 268 15.72 15.31 -5.50
CA LEU A 268 16.67 15.35 -6.62
C LEU A 268 16.48 16.63 -7.45
N GLY A 269 15.23 17.04 -7.68
CA GLY A 269 14.90 18.32 -8.30
C GLY A 269 15.48 19.51 -7.53
N ALA A 270 15.31 19.53 -6.20
CA ALA A 270 15.86 20.56 -5.33
C ALA A 270 17.40 20.55 -5.31
N ALA A 271 18.03 19.37 -5.19
CA ALA A 271 19.48 19.21 -5.19
C ALA A 271 20.12 19.70 -6.50
N ARG A 272 19.53 19.36 -7.65
CA ARG A 272 19.98 19.85 -8.96
C ARG A 272 19.91 21.38 -9.04
N ARG A 273 18.80 22.00 -8.59
CA ARG A 273 18.67 23.47 -8.58
C ARG A 273 19.70 24.15 -7.67
N LEU A 274 19.99 23.57 -6.51
CA LEU A 274 21.04 24.05 -5.62
C LEU A 274 22.43 23.96 -6.27
N SER A 275 22.71 22.89 -7.01
CA SER A 275 24.01 22.72 -7.72
C SER A 275 24.25 23.82 -8.77
N PHE A 276 23.21 24.29 -9.45
CA PHE A 276 23.30 25.39 -10.43
C PHE A 276 23.55 26.76 -9.78
N SER A 277 23.25 26.92 -8.50
CA SER A 277 23.45 28.20 -7.79
C SER A 277 24.92 28.51 -7.51
N GLY A 278 25.83 27.54 -7.69
CA GLY A 278 27.27 27.69 -7.47
C GLY A 278 27.66 27.91 -6.01
N ARG A 279 26.71 27.80 -5.06
CA ARG A 279 26.98 27.96 -3.62
C ARG A 279 27.33 26.63 -2.98
N TYR A 280 28.38 26.65 -2.18
CA TYR A 280 28.79 25.50 -1.39
C TYR A 280 27.97 25.48 -0.10
N PHE A 281 27.14 24.46 0.08
CA PHE A 281 26.61 24.10 1.39
C PHE A 281 27.12 22.71 1.74
N GLU A 282 27.31 22.45 3.02
CA GLU A 282 27.91 21.22 3.51
C GLU A 282 26.85 20.10 3.47
N ALA A 283 26.72 19.44 2.32
CA ALA A 283 25.68 18.44 2.08
C ALA A 283 25.90 17.11 2.80
N ASN A 284 27.08 16.92 3.43
CA ASN A 284 27.48 15.68 4.10
C ASN A 284 26.42 15.19 5.08
N ARG A 285 25.85 16.09 5.90
CA ARG A 285 24.83 15.72 6.88
C ARG A 285 23.52 15.24 6.26
N ILE A 286 23.12 15.84 5.14
CA ILE A 286 21.93 15.40 4.38
C ILE A 286 22.18 14.01 3.81
N VAL A 287 23.37 13.80 3.22
CA VAL A 287 23.78 12.52 2.66
C VAL A 287 23.80 11.43 3.73
N GLU A 288 24.37 11.70 4.90
CA GLU A 288 24.37 10.80 6.05
C GLU A 288 22.96 10.45 6.49
N GLY A 289 22.08 11.45 6.66
CA GLY A 289 20.67 11.22 7.00
C GLY A 289 19.91 10.39 5.96
N VAL A 290 20.09 10.67 4.67
CA VAL A 290 19.47 9.89 3.58
C VAL A 290 19.97 8.45 3.59
N ASN A 291 21.28 8.22 3.76
CA ASN A 291 21.86 6.88 3.83
C ASN A 291 21.36 6.10 5.06
N LEU A 292 21.26 6.75 6.22
CA LEU A 292 20.73 6.14 7.43
C LEU A 292 19.28 5.70 7.25
N ILE A 293 18.41 6.60 6.76
CA ILE A 293 16.99 6.29 6.53
C ILE A 293 16.83 5.19 5.48
N TRP A 294 17.60 5.26 4.39
CA TRP A 294 17.59 4.24 3.34
C TRP A 294 18.00 2.87 3.87
N GLY A 295 19.04 2.81 4.70
CA GLY A 295 19.50 1.57 5.33
C GLY A 295 18.41 0.90 6.16
N VAL A 296 17.67 1.67 6.98
CA VAL A 296 16.57 1.12 7.79
C VAL A 296 15.39 0.70 6.90
N PHE A 297 15.03 1.50 5.90
CA PHE A 297 13.97 1.13 4.95
C PHE A 297 14.30 -0.20 4.23
N ALA A 298 15.53 -0.34 3.71
CA ALA A 298 15.96 -1.53 3.01
C ALA A 298 15.99 -2.77 3.92
N CYS A 299 16.42 -2.61 5.18
CA CYS A 299 16.38 -3.68 6.18
C CYS A 299 14.95 -4.09 6.54
N ALA A 300 14.04 -3.14 6.73
CA ALA A 300 12.63 -3.42 7.01
C ALA A 300 11.95 -4.12 5.83
N LEU A 301 12.25 -3.69 4.60
CA LEU A 301 11.75 -4.33 3.40
C LEU A 301 12.30 -5.75 3.25
N ASP A 302 13.60 -5.98 3.51
CA ASP A 302 14.19 -7.32 3.53
C ASP A 302 13.51 -8.21 4.58
N ALA A 303 13.39 -7.74 5.83
CA ALA A 303 12.74 -8.49 6.90
C ALA A 303 11.31 -8.90 6.52
N LEU A 304 10.52 -7.99 5.94
CA LEU A 304 9.15 -8.25 5.47
C LEU A 304 9.11 -9.29 4.35
N LEU A 305 9.94 -9.11 3.32
CA LEU A 305 9.85 -9.90 2.10
C LEU A 305 10.61 -11.23 2.19
N SER A 306 11.68 -11.34 2.98
CA SER A 306 12.51 -12.54 3.10
C SER A 306 12.31 -13.31 4.41
N GLY A 307 11.59 -12.73 5.39
CA GLY A 307 11.39 -13.32 6.71
C GLY A 307 12.66 -13.29 7.58
N ASN A 308 13.61 -12.41 7.29
CA ASN A 308 14.85 -12.26 8.05
C ASN A 308 14.64 -11.48 9.35
N LEU A 309 14.30 -12.19 10.43
CA LEU A 309 14.03 -11.61 11.75
C LEU A 309 15.26 -11.02 12.46
N GLY A 310 16.48 -11.38 12.03
CA GLY A 310 17.70 -10.90 12.66
C GLY A 310 17.88 -9.38 12.59
N ALA A 311 17.21 -8.72 11.64
CA ALA A 311 17.27 -7.28 11.46
C ALA A 311 16.26 -6.49 12.30
N VAL A 312 15.27 -7.14 12.95
CA VAL A 312 14.15 -6.45 13.63
C VAL A 312 14.62 -5.54 14.77
N ASP A 313 15.48 -6.05 15.65
CA ASP A 313 15.96 -5.28 16.80
C ASP A 313 16.91 -4.14 16.37
N GLU A 314 17.68 -4.37 15.30
CA GLU A 314 18.53 -3.35 14.69
C GLU A 314 17.71 -2.21 14.07
N ILE A 315 16.60 -2.53 13.39
CA ILE A 315 15.67 -1.56 12.81
C ILE A 315 15.10 -0.63 13.90
N LYS A 316 14.69 -1.18 15.04
CA LYS A 316 14.14 -0.38 16.16
C LYS A 316 15.17 0.61 16.70
N LEU A 317 16.39 0.13 16.97
CA LEU A 317 17.47 0.98 17.49
C LEU A 317 17.82 2.12 16.51
N LYS A 318 17.89 1.82 15.20
CA LYS A 318 18.18 2.83 14.18
C LYS A 318 17.03 3.82 13.95
N ASN A 319 15.78 3.47 14.23
CA ASN A 319 14.66 4.39 14.03
C ASN A 319 14.66 5.57 15.03
N ASP A 320 15.14 5.32 16.25
CA ASP A 320 15.37 6.38 17.24
C ASP A 320 16.53 7.29 16.80
N GLU A 321 17.60 6.70 16.26
CA GLU A 321 18.73 7.43 15.67
C GLU A 321 18.31 8.33 14.51
N ILE A 322 17.48 7.81 13.59
CA ILE A 322 16.89 8.59 12.49
C ILE A 322 16.15 9.81 13.03
N SER A 323 15.34 9.64 14.07
CA SER A 323 14.50 10.73 14.58
C SER A 323 15.34 11.89 15.13
N ARG A 324 16.47 11.58 15.76
CA ARG A 324 17.47 12.57 16.18
C ARG A 324 18.14 13.23 14.99
N GLU A 325 18.63 12.44 14.02
CA GLU A 325 19.34 12.95 12.85
C GLU A 325 18.47 13.88 12.00
N VAL A 326 17.19 13.53 11.79
CA VAL A 326 16.25 14.41 11.06
C VAL A 326 16.02 15.72 11.81
N GLY A 327 15.92 15.70 13.14
CA GLY A 327 15.81 16.92 13.94
C GLY A 327 17.03 17.83 13.79
N GLU A 328 18.21 17.22 13.74
CA GLU A 328 19.47 17.94 13.55
C GLU A 328 19.61 18.52 12.13
N ILE A 329 19.25 17.76 11.09
CA ILE A 329 19.25 18.24 9.70
C ILE A 329 18.26 19.40 9.53
N LYS A 330 17.06 19.31 10.10
CA LYS A 330 16.09 20.43 10.08
C LYS A 330 16.66 21.69 10.70
N ASN A 331 17.27 21.56 11.88
CA ASN A 331 17.88 22.69 12.57
C ASN A 331 19.05 23.28 11.79
N TYR A 332 19.80 22.44 11.07
CA TYR A 332 20.87 22.88 10.18
C TYR A 332 20.31 23.65 8.98
N LEU A 333 19.33 23.08 8.27
CA LEU A 333 18.70 23.70 7.10
C LEU A 333 18.01 25.02 7.43
N GLY A 334 17.39 25.13 8.61
CA GLY A 334 16.74 26.36 9.07
C GLY A 334 17.69 27.52 9.40
N LYS A 335 19.00 27.26 9.51
CA LYS A 335 20.03 28.30 9.73
C LYS A 335 20.69 28.80 8.44
N LEU A 336 20.43 28.13 7.32
CA LEU A 336 21.02 28.49 6.04
C LEU A 336 20.29 29.69 5.42
N ASP A 337 20.95 30.26 4.40
CA ASP A 337 20.61 31.49 3.67
C ASP A 337 19.13 31.62 3.26
N GLU A 338 18.57 32.83 3.39
CA GLU A 338 17.18 33.12 3.02
C GLU A 338 16.94 32.93 1.52
N GLU A 339 17.96 33.15 0.68
CA GLU A 339 17.82 33.09 -0.78
C GLU A 339 17.51 31.68 -1.30
N ASN A 340 17.84 30.62 -0.55
CA ASN A 340 17.58 29.22 -0.93
C ASN A 340 16.53 28.55 -0.03
N ARG A 341 15.81 29.32 0.78
CA ARG A 341 14.86 28.81 1.79
C ARG A 341 13.88 27.80 1.22
N ASP A 342 13.33 28.05 0.05
CA ASP A 342 12.34 27.17 -0.59
C ASP A 342 12.93 25.81 -0.97
N LEU A 343 14.14 25.78 -1.54
CA LEU A 343 14.82 24.54 -1.94
C LEU A 343 15.25 23.72 -0.72
N LEU A 344 15.73 24.39 0.32
CA LEU A 344 16.10 23.76 1.58
C LEU A 344 14.86 23.25 2.34
N SER A 345 13.73 23.95 2.23
CA SER A 345 12.44 23.46 2.74
C SER A 345 12.01 22.19 2.01
N GLU A 346 12.13 22.14 0.68
CA GLU A 346 11.82 20.92 -0.09
C GLU A 346 12.69 19.72 0.33
N LEU A 347 14.00 19.93 0.56
CA LEU A 347 14.89 18.88 1.06
C LEU A 347 14.51 18.45 2.49
N SER A 348 14.22 19.41 3.36
CA SER A 348 13.75 19.15 4.73
C SER A 348 12.47 18.33 4.74
N ASP A 349 11.47 18.73 3.96
CA ASP A 349 10.19 18.02 3.82
C ASP A 349 10.39 16.63 3.23
N GLY A 350 11.32 16.49 2.28
CA GLY A 350 11.73 15.21 1.74
C GLY A 350 12.26 14.26 2.81
N ILE A 351 13.21 14.70 3.64
CA ILE A 351 13.78 13.91 4.73
C ILE A 351 12.70 13.48 5.75
N VAL A 352 11.77 14.37 6.08
CA VAL A 352 10.62 14.03 6.94
C VAL A 352 9.73 12.98 6.30
N GLY A 353 9.49 13.10 4.99
CA GLY A 353 8.76 12.11 4.22
C GLY A 353 9.45 10.74 4.28
N LEU A 354 10.76 10.69 4.04
CA LEU A 354 11.57 9.48 4.13
C LEU A 354 11.47 8.84 5.52
N GLN A 355 11.63 9.63 6.59
CA GLN A 355 11.48 9.16 7.97
C GLN A 355 10.10 8.57 8.22
N LYS A 356 9.04 9.23 7.75
CA LYS A 356 7.66 8.77 7.96
C LYS A 356 7.39 7.43 7.28
N ILE A 357 7.87 7.26 6.05
CA ILE A 357 7.77 5.99 5.31
C ILE A 357 8.56 4.89 6.03
N CYS A 358 9.81 5.20 6.42
CA CYS A 358 10.67 4.29 7.15
C CYS A 358 10.03 3.83 8.48
N SER A 359 9.49 4.75 9.27
CA SER A 359 8.76 4.44 10.51
C SER A 359 7.51 3.60 10.26
N SER A 360 6.82 3.81 9.13
CA SER A 360 5.64 3.05 8.75
C SER A 360 6.01 1.58 8.49
N LEU A 361 6.99 1.30 7.63
CA LEU A 361 7.46 -0.07 7.39
C LEU A 361 8.09 -0.70 8.62
N SER A 362 8.88 0.06 9.39
CA SER A 362 9.48 -0.44 10.62
C SER A 362 8.43 -0.86 11.65
N SER A 363 7.25 -0.24 11.66
CA SER A 363 6.16 -0.65 12.54
C SER A 363 5.51 -1.99 12.17
N LEU A 364 5.76 -2.48 10.96
CA LEU A 364 5.31 -3.80 10.51
C LEU A 364 6.28 -4.92 10.90
N VAL A 365 7.48 -4.59 11.40
CA VAL A 365 8.58 -5.52 11.70
C VAL A 365 8.79 -5.58 13.20
#